data_AF-A0A4Y3M9C8-F1
#
_entry.id   AF-A0A4Y3M9C8-F1
#
_cell.length_a   1.000
_cell.length_b   1.000
_cell.length_c   1.000
_cell.angle_alpha   90.00
_cell.angle_beta   90.00
_cell.angle_gamma   90.00
#
_symmetry.space_group_name_H-M   'P 1'
#
loop_
_entity.id
_entity.type
_entity.pdbx_description
1 polymer ?
#
loop_
_entity_poly.entity_id
_entity_poly.type
_entity_poly.pdbx_seq_one_letter_code
_entity_poly.pdbx_strand_id
1 'polypeptide(L)'
;MTLRASTGTITAPPSPPASSEGVRPGIGPLSAELLIVCLDPEEATSTLGSFLKANQIVFDAANAGPDSIVGRITTVMQPLSPQPLALPAELEVCSAALCTELQNMHRLKLVLTLGISAHIAVLGACGIPLSRLDFRPGEITHLPDGLLLADGCHFPTKPFPSDMLAQRRSALTELSPKIRAALRPTA
;
A
#
# COMPACT_ATOMS: atom_id res chain seq x y z
N MET A 1 28.68 20.68 -65.43
CA MET A 1 27.66 20.02 -64.61
C MET A 1 28.29 18.83 -63.91
N THR A 2 28.63 18.98 -62.63
CA THR A 2 28.93 17.84 -61.74
C THR A 2 28.70 18.30 -60.30
N LEU A 3 27.57 17.93 -59.72
CA LEU A 3 27.22 18.26 -58.33
C LEU A 3 27.88 17.23 -57.40
N ARG A 4 28.62 17.73 -56.41
CA ARG A 4 29.25 16.94 -55.35
C ARG A 4 28.23 16.78 -54.21
N ALA A 5 27.77 15.57 -53.95
CA ALA A 5 26.87 15.27 -52.84
C ALA A 5 27.67 15.13 -51.53
N SER A 6 27.33 15.96 -50.54
CA SER A 6 27.82 15.85 -49.17
C SER A 6 27.04 14.77 -48.42
N THR A 7 27.76 13.83 -47.81
CA THR A 7 27.23 12.84 -46.88
C THR A 7 26.74 13.52 -45.60
N GLY A 8 25.42 13.52 -45.39
CA GLY A 8 24.80 13.84 -44.10
C GLY A 8 24.66 12.57 -43.26
N THR A 9 25.34 12.51 -42.13
CA THR A 9 25.16 11.47 -41.11
C THR A 9 23.80 11.65 -40.46
N ILE A 10 22.90 10.68 -40.63
CA ILE A 10 21.60 10.65 -39.92
C ILE A 10 21.88 10.14 -38.50
N THR A 11 21.89 11.05 -37.53
CA THR A 11 21.87 10.71 -36.10
C THR A 11 20.51 10.12 -35.78
N ALA A 12 20.47 8.86 -35.35
CA ALA A 12 19.26 8.21 -34.85
C ALA A 12 18.70 8.99 -33.64
N PRO A 13 17.36 9.08 -33.46
CA PRO A 13 16.79 9.70 -32.28
C PRO A 13 17.21 8.92 -31.02
N PRO A 14 17.46 9.60 -29.89
CA PRO A 14 17.78 8.91 -28.64
C PRO A 14 16.58 8.07 -28.21
N SER A 15 16.84 6.79 -27.91
CA SER A 15 15.90 5.92 -27.21
C SER A 15 15.37 6.63 -25.96
N PRO A 16 14.08 6.48 -25.60
CA PRO A 16 13.58 7.05 -24.37
C PRO A 16 14.39 6.50 -23.19
N PRO A 17 14.67 7.31 -22.15
CA PRO A 17 15.34 6.80 -20.97
C PRO A 17 14.46 5.72 -20.33
N ALA A 18 15.01 4.52 -20.21
CA ALA A 18 14.49 3.53 -19.29
C ALA A 18 14.74 4.02 -17.87
N SER A 19 13.83 4.84 -17.35
CA SER A 19 13.81 5.24 -15.94
C SER A 19 12.59 4.61 -15.28
N SER A 20 12.68 3.30 -15.04
CA SER A 20 11.86 2.61 -14.04
C SER A 20 12.68 2.31 -12.78
N GLU A 21 13.59 3.21 -12.40
CA GLU A 21 14.24 3.15 -11.09
C GLU A 21 13.39 3.94 -10.09
N GLY A 22 12.84 3.27 -9.09
CA GLY A 22 12.46 3.96 -7.84
C GLY A 22 11.20 3.53 -7.10
N VAL A 23 10.45 2.51 -7.54
CA VAL A 23 9.39 1.93 -6.69
C VAL A 23 9.87 0.56 -6.23
N ARG A 24 10.18 0.42 -4.93
CA ARG A 24 10.38 -0.91 -4.35
C ARG A 24 9.08 -1.68 -4.54
N PRO A 25 9.06 -2.80 -5.27
CA PRO A 25 7.84 -3.56 -5.46
C PRO A 25 7.34 -4.03 -4.09
N GLY A 26 6.05 -3.83 -3.82
CA GLY A 26 5.42 -4.35 -2.60
C GLY A 26 5.70 -5.84 -2.39
N ILE A 27 5.70 -6.28 -1.14
CA ILE A 27 5.98 -7.66 -0.74
C ILE A 27 4.70 -8.48 -0.85
N GLY A 28 4.78 -9.62 -1.54
CA GLY A 28 3.67 -10.55 -1.77
C GLY A 28 3.04 -10.43 -3.17
N PRO A 29 2.09 -11.30 -3.55
CA PRO A 29 1.60 -11.36 -4.93
C PRO A 29 0.51 -10.33 -5.24
N LEU A 30 0.38 -9.92 -6.50
CA LEU A 30 -0.77 -9.11 -6.96
C LEU A 30 -2.10 -9.87 -6.90
N SER A 31 -2.06 -11.21 -6.81
CA SER A 31 -3.26 -12.03 -6.59
C SER A 31 -3.75 -12.05 -5.13
N ALA A 32 -3.12 -11.29 -4.24
CA ALA A 32 -3.53 -11.16 -2.84
C ALA A 32 -4.92 -10.54 -2.73
N GLU A 33 -5.63 -10.90 -1.65
CA GLU A 33 -6.98 -10.38 -1.37
C GLU A 33 -6.98 -9.28 -0.28
N LEU A 34 -5.85 -9.16 0.43
CA LEU A 34 -5.58 -8.12 1.40
C LEU A 34 -4.38 -7.28 0.94
N LEU A 35 -4.52 -5.96 0.89
CA LEU A 35 -3.42 -5.03 0.71
C LEU A 35 -3.17 -4.25 2.00
N ILE A 36 -1.93 -4.23 2.49
CA ILE A 36 -1.50 -3.39 3.60
C ILE A 36 -0.72 -2.21 3.03
N VAL A 37 -1.15 -0.99 3.34
CA VAL A 37 -0.51 0.25 2.88
C VAL A 37 0.11 0.95 4.07
N CYS A 38 1.41 1.22 4.00
CA CYS A 38 2.19 1.74 5.12
C CYS A 38 3.29 2.71 4.66
N LEU A 39 4.06 3.24 5.61
CA LEU A 39 5.22 4.10 5.29
C LEU A 39 6.50 3.28 5.10
N ASP A 40 6.68 2.25 5.92
CA ASP A 40 7.84 1.34 5.86
C ASP A 40 7.34 -0.12 5.98
N PRO A 41 7.41 -0.92 4.89
CA PRO A 41 6.96 -2.31 4.88
C PRO A 41 7.77 -3.23 5.79
N GLU A 42 9.07 -3.00 5.95
CA GLU A 42 9.95 -3.83 6.78
C GLU A 42 9.62 -3.59 8.27
N GLU A 43 9.52 -2.32 8.67
CA GLU A 43 9.10 -1.91 10.01
C GLU A 43 7.67 -2.39 10.34
N ALA A 44 6.75 -2.23 9.39
CA ALA A 44 5.36 -2.65 9.56
C ALA A 44 5.24 -4.16 9.74
N THR A 45 5.97 -4.96 8.95
CA THR A 45 5.93 -6.43 9.05
C THR A 45 6.44 -6.91 10.41
N SER A 46 7.53 -6.31 10.91
CA SER A 46 8.05 -6.60 12.26
C SER A 46 7.04 -6.24 13.34
N THR A 47 6.48 -5.03 13.27
CA THR A 47 5.58 -4.50 14.31
C THR A 47 4.22 -5.21 14.34
N LEU A 48 3.71 -5.61 13.17
CA LEU A 48 2.44 -6.29 13.03
C LEU A 48 2.55 -7.81 13.23
N GLY A 49 3.72 -8.37 13.57
CA GLY A 49 3.93 -9.81 13.60
C GLY A 49 2.86 -10.62 14.36
N SER A 50 2.48 -10.17 15.55
CA SER A 50 1.39 -10.81 16.33
C SER A 50 0.03 -10.73 15.64
N PHE A 51 -0.28 -9.60 15.01
CA PHE A 51 -1.52 -9.40 14.26
C PHE A 51 -1.54 -10.26 12.99
N LEU A 52 -0.47 -10.28 12.21
CA LEU A 52 -0.35 -11.11 11.01
C LEU A 52 -0.55 -12.59 11.36
N LYS A 53 0.11 -13.04 12.43
CA LYS A 53 -0.02 -14.42 12.93
C LYS A 53 -1.45 -14.75 13.39
N ALA A 54 -2.08 -13.88 14.18
CA ALA A 54 -3.46 -14.09 14.66
C ALA A 54 -4.49 -14.17 13.52
N ASN A 55 -4.25 -13.44 12.44
CA ASN A 55 -5.13 -13.43 11.26
C ASN A 55 -4.71 -14.44 10.18
N GLN A 56 -3.65 -15.24 10.41
CA GLN A 56 -3.09 -16.15 9.40
C GLN A 56 -2.80 -15.44 8.07
N ILE A 57 -2.34 -14.19 8.14
CA ILE A 57 -1.95 -13.39 6.98
C ILE A 57 -0.56 -13.82 6.55
N VAL A 58 -0.42 -14.20 5.28
CA VAL A 58 0.85 -14.59 4.68
C VAL A 58 1.09 -13.75 3.42
N PHE A 59 2.33 -13.33 3.22
CA PHE A 59 2.71 -12.61 1.99
C PHE A 59 3.21 -13.55 0.90
N ASP A 60 3.51 -14.81 1.23
CA ASP A 60 3.87 -15.82 0.24
C ASP A 60 2.69 -16.76 0.00
N ALA A 61 2.10 -16.69 -1.20
CA ALA A 61 1.00 -17.54 -1.60
C ALA A 61 1.37 -19.03 -1.67
N ALA A 62 2.65 -19.37 -1.89
CA ALA A 62 3.09 -20.76 -1.87
C ALA A 62 2.99 -21.40 -0.47
N ASN A 63 3.06 -20.57 0.57
CA ASN A 63 2.94 -20.98 1.98
C ASN A 63 1.53 -20.79 2.54
N ALA A 64 0.55 -20.42 1.71
CA ALA A 64 -0.83 -20.19 2.16
C ALA A 64 -1.55 -21.53 2.39
N GLY A 65 -2.08 -21.69 3.60
CA GLY A 65 -3.05 -22.74 3.90
C GLY A 65 -4.47 -22.38 3.41
N PRO A 66 -5.43 -23.31 3.50
CA PRO A 66 -6.81 -23.07 3.06
C PRO A 66 -7.49 -21.90 3.77
N ASP A 67 -7.18 -21.68 5.05
CA ASP A 67 -7.73 -20.59 5.87
C ASP A 67 -6.84 -19.34 5.92
N SER A 68 -5.67 -19.38 5.28
CA SER A 68 -4.74 -18.25 5.27
C SER A 68 -5.27 -17.12 4.41
N ILE A 69 -5.07 -15.88 4.88
CA ILE A 69 -5.32 -14.67 4.11
C ILE A 69 -4.05 -14.35 3.32
N VAL A 70 -4.13 -14.33 2.00
CA VAL A 70 -2.99 -13.93 1.17
C VAL A 70 -2.95 -12.41 1.13
N GLY A 71 -1.91 -11.85 1.73
CA GLY A 71 -1.66 -10.42 1.81
C GLY A 71 -0.61 -9.94 0.83
N ARG A 72 -0.63 -8.65 0.56
CA ARG A 72 0.46 -7.88 -0.04
C ARG A 72 0.70 -6.64 0.83
N ILE A 73 1.94 -6.19 0.96
CA ILE A 73 2.27 -4.95 1.69
C ILE A 73 3.06 -4.00 0.79
N THR A 74 2.64 -2.74 0.74
CA THR A 74 3.23 -1.70 -0.10
C THR A 74 3.47 -0.42 0.70
N THR A 75 4.27 0.50 0.14
CA THR A 75 4.63 1.76 0.77
C THR A 75 4.08 2.97 0.01
N VAL A 76 3.76 4.03 0.76
CA VAL A 76 3.42 5.36 0.22
C VAL A 76 4.53 6.39 0.49
N MET A 77 5.76 5.91 0.69
CA MET A 77 6.97 6.73 0.79
C MET A 77 7.92 6.41 -0.35
N GLN A 78 8.54 7.44 -0.92
CA GLN A 78 9.64 7.24 -1.85
C GLN A 78 10.89 6.77 -1.11
N PRO A 79 11.66 5.78 -1.63
CA PRO A 79 12.82 5.19 -0.95
C PRO A 79 13.94 6.17 -0.59
N LEU A 80 13.92 7.39 -1.14
CA LEU A 80 14.98 8.38 -1.04
C LEU A 80 14.56 9.63 -0.24
N SER A 81 13.34 9.70 0.30
CA SER A 81 12.92 10.91 1.02
C SER A 81 13.66 11.00 2.37
N PRO A 82 14.50 12.04 2.59
CA PRO A 82 15.16 12.26 3.86
C PRO A 82 14.19 12.81 4.92
N GLN A 83 12.97 13.19 4.52
CA GLN A 83 11.95 13.67 5.43
C GLN A 83 11.04 12.54 5.90
N PRO A 84 10.76 12.46 7.22
CA PRO A 84 9.89 11.42 7.78
C PRO A 84 8.39 11.65 7.45
N LEU A 85 8.05 12.71 6.72
CA LEU A 85 6.69 13.06 6.33
C LEU A 85 6.64 13.23 4.81
N ALA A 86 5.72 12.53 4.16
CA ALA A 86 5.44 12.72 2.74
C ALA A 86 4.96 14.15 2.48
N LEU A 87 5.59 14.83 1.52
CA LEU A 87 5.05 16.09 0.99
C LEU A 87 3.79 15.82 0.15
N PRO A 88 2.86 16.78 0.01
CA PRO A 88 1.64 16.58 -0.78
C PRO A 88 1.91 16.07 -2.21
N ALA A 89 2.92 16.62 -2.89
CA ALA A 89 3.31 16.20 -4.24
C ALA A 89 3.88 14.76 -4.28
N GLU A 90 4.61 14.34 -3.24
CA GLU A 90 5.09 12.96 -3.12
C GLU A 90 3.93 11.99 -2.93
N LEU A 91 2.91 12.41 -2.17
CA LEU A 91 1.71 11.64 -1.92
C LEU A 91 0.88 11.46 -3.20
N GLU A 92 0.81 12.47 -4.07
CA GLU A 92 0.17 12.35 -5.39
C GLU A 92 0.87 11.32 -6.28
N VAL A 93 2.20 11.33 -6.33
CA VAL A 93 2.99 10.34 -7.08
C VAL A 93 2.77 8.93 -6.52
N CYS A 94 2.82 8.78 -5.19
CA CYS A 94 2.56 7.50 -4.53
C CYS A 94 1.12 7.03 -4.75
N SER A 95 0.16 7.94 -4.75
CA SER A 95 -1.25 7.66 -5.04
C SER A 95 -1.45 7.15 -6.48
N ALA A 96 -0.73 7.70 -7.47
CA ALA A 96 -0.79 7.23 -8.85
C ALA A 96 -0.19 5.81 -9.01
N ALA A 97 0.94 5.56 -8.35
CA ALA A 97 1.54 4.22 -8.30
C ALA A 97 0.62 3.21 -7.60
N LEU A 98 0.02 3.61 -6.48
CA LEU A 98 -0.93 2.81 -5.72
C LEU A 98 -2.22 2.55 -6.52
N CYS A 99 -2.69 3.51 -7.31
CA CYS A 99 -3.83 3.31 -8.22
C CYS A 99 -3.54 2.18 -9.22
N THR A 100 -2.34 2.20 -9.82
CA THR A 100 -1.89 1.14 -10.73
C THR A 100 -1.81 -0.21 -10.00
N GLU A 101 -1.32 -0.22 -8.76
CA GLU A 101 -1.25 -1.43 -7.95
C GLU A 101 -2.64 -2.00 -7.63
N LEU A 102 -3.58 -1.18 -7.15
CA LEU A 102 -4.95 -1.57 -6.87
C LEU A 102 -5.65 -2.15 -8.10
N GLN A 103 -5.47 -1.53 -9.28
CA GLN A 103 -6.06 -1.99 -10.54
C GLN A 103 -5.54 -3.37 -10.98
N ASN A 104 -4.29 -3.70 -10.66
CA ASN A 104 -3.69 -5.00 -10.98
C ASN A 104 -4.03 -6.08 -9.94
N MET A 105 -4.61 -5.72 -8.79
CA MET A 105 -5.01 -6.66 -7.76
C MET A 105 -6.46 -7.11 -7.91
N HIS A 106 -6.75 -7.88 -8.96
CA HIS A 106 -8.13 -8.30 -9.29
C HIS A 106 -8.85 -9.15 -8.23
N ARG A 107 -8.13 -9.69 -7.24
CA ARG A 107 -8.69 -10.47 -6.13
C ARG A 107 -8.80 -9.69 -4.83
N LEU A 108 -8.43 -8.41 -4.85
CA LEU A 108 -8.44 -7.53 -3.69
C LEU A 108 -9.87 -7.38 -3.15
N LYS A 109 -10.01 -7.56 -1.84
CA LYS A 109 -11.26 -7.40 -1.10
C LYS A 109 -11.13 -6.39 0.02
N LEU A 110 -9.93 -6.26 0.61
CA LEU A 110 -9.69 -5.36 1.73
C LEU A 110 -8.34 -4.65 1.63
N VAL A 111 -8.34 -3.35 1.92
CA VAL A 111 -7.15 -2.53 2.11
C VAL A 111 -7.05 -2.15 3.58
N LEU A 112 -5.92 -2.47 4.22
CA LEU A 112 -5.57 -2.02 5.56
C LEU A 112 -4.58 -0.86 5.46
N THR A 113 -4.99 0.33 5.87
CA THR A 113 -4.13 1.52 5.92
C THR A 113 -3.46 1.61 7.27
N LEU A 114 -2.17 1.95 7.32
CA LEU A 114 -1.46 2.18 8.58
C LEU A 114 -1.17 3.67 8.74
N GLY A 115 -2.10 4.38 9.36
CA GLY A 115 -2.04 5.82 9.63
C GLY A 115 -2.61 6.70 8.53
N ILE A 116 -2.73 7.99 8.84
CA ILE A 116 -3.43 8.98 8.01
C ILE A 116 -2.82 9.15 6.61
N SER A 117 -1.49 9.12 6.47
CA SER A 117 -0.84 9.29 5.17
C SER A 117 -1.17 8.13 4.21
N ALA A 118 -1.18 6.89 4.72
CA ALA A 118 -1.60 5.72 3.94
C ALA A 118 -3.08 5.81 3.56
N HIS A 119 -3.93 6.26 4.49
CA HIS A 119 -5.35 6.48 4.22
C HIS A 119 -5.58 7.51 3.11
N ILE A 120 -4.95 8.69 3.19
CA ILE A 120 -5.05 9.74 2.17
C ILE A 120 -4.58 9.22 0.80
N ALA A 121 -3.46 8.49 0.76
CA ALA A 121 -2.96 7.91 -0.49
C ALA A 121 -3.95 6.91 -1.10
N VAL A 122 -4.58 6.05 -0.28
CA VAL A 122 -5.59 5.09 -0.76
C VAL A 122 -6.83 5.82 -1.27
N LEU A 123 -7.33 6.83 -0.55
CA LEU A 123 -8.46 7.62 -1.02
C LEU A 123 -8.13 8.32 -2.35
N GLY A 124 -6.94 8.91 -2.49
CA GLY A 124 -6.45 9.47 -3.74
C GLY A 124 -6.40 8.44 -4.87
N ALA A 125 -5.89 7.23 -4.59
CA ALA A 125 -5.76 6.16 -5.56
C ALA A 125 -7.12 5.61 -6.03
N CYS A 126 -8.13 5.63 -5.16
CA CYS A 126 -9.51 5.29 -5.47
C CYS A 126 -10.31 6.47 -6.07
N GLY A 127 -9.73 7.67 -6.19
CA GLY A 127 -10.43 8.87 -6.65
C GLY A 127 -11.50 9.39 -5.69
N ILE A 128 -11.38 9.07 -4.39
CA ILE A 128 -12.32 9.47 -3.35
C ILE A 128 -11.85 10.78 -2.69
N PRO A 129 -12.66 11.85 -2.68
CA PRO A 129 -12.32 13.08 -1.95
C PRO A 129 -12.20 12.85 -0.45
N LEU A 130 -11.19 13.45 0.19
CA LEU A 130 -10.96 13.34 1.64
C LEU A 130 -12.14 13.80 2.50
N SER A 131 -12.97 14.71 1.99
CA SER A 131 -14.18 15.17 2.68
C SER A 131 -15.30 14.13 2.78
N ARG A 132 -15.19 13.00 2.06
CA ARG A 132 -16.20 11.94 2.07
C ARG A 132 -15.93 10.86 3.09
N LEU A 133 -14.67 10.62 3.43
CA LEU A 133 -14.24 9.54 4.31
C LEU A 133 -13.16 10.04 5.25
N ASP A 134 -13.50 10.11 6.53
CA ASP A 134 -12.54 10.41 7.60
C ASP A 134 -11.75 9.15 7.96
N PHE A 135 -10.51 9.35 8.40
CA PHE A 135 -9.70 8.29 8.99
C PHE A 135 -10.21 7.88 10.37
N ARG A 136 -10.57 6.61 10.54
CA ARG A 136 -11.20 6.08 11.76
C ARG A 136 -10.52 4.79 12.24
N PRO A 137 -9.47 4.90 13.07
CA PRO A 137 -8.78 3.74 13.61
C PRO A 137 -9.73 2.73 14.24
N GLY A 138 -9.64 1.46 13.85
CA GLY A 138 -10.49 0.40 14.41
C GLY A 138 -11.77 0.12 13.61
N GLU A 139 -12.06 0.91 12.58
CA GLU A 139 -13.25 0.75 11.73
C GLU A 139 -12.93 0.15 10.35
N ILE A 140 -13.94 -0.49 9.76
CA ILE A 140 -13.94 -0.93 8.37
C ILE A 140 -15.04 -0.16 7.66
N THR A 141 -14.68 0.52 6.58
CA THR A 141 -15.57 1.28 5.71
C THR A 141 -15.79 0.51 4.40
N HIS A 142 -17.03 0.44 3.95
CA HIS A 142 -17.36 -0.14 2.65
C HIS A 142 -17.27 0.94 1.58
N LEU A 143 -16.42 0.73 0.57
CA LEU A 143 -16.32 1.61 -0.58
C LEU A 143 -17.40 1.27 -1.62
N PRO A 144 -17.77 2.23 -2.50
CA PRO A 144 -18.88 2.05 -3.46
C PRO A 144 -18.71 0.90 -4.45
N ASP A 145 -17.47 0.47 -4.69
CA ASP A 145 -17.10 -0.64 -5.58
C ASP A 145 -17.10 -2.01 -4.86
N GLY A 146 -17.42 -2.04 -3.56
CA GLY A 146 -17.40 -3.24 -2.73
C GLY A 146 -16.05 -3.51 -2.05
N LEU A 147 -15.03 -2.68 -2.29
CA LEU A 147 -13.76 -2.78 -1.59
C LEU A 147 -13.92 -2.36 -0.13
N LEU A 148 -13.26 -3.07 0.79
CA LEU A 148 -13.26 -2.72 2.20
C LEU A 148 -12.01 -1.91 2.56
N LEU A 149 -12.19 -0.81 3.28
CA LEU A 149 -11.11 0.03 3.78
C LEU A 149 -11.06 -0.08 5.31
N ALA A 150 -10.02 -0.71 5.83
CA ALA A 150 -9.76 -0.79 7.26
C ALA A 150 -8.68 0.22 7.66
N ASP A 151 -8.94 1.01 8.69
CA ASP A 151 -8.01 2.02 9.17
C ASP A 151 -7.28 1.53 10.43
N GLY A 152 -5.99 1.25 10.26
CA GLY A 152 -5.07 0.87 11.31
C GLY A 152 -4.22 2.05 11.78
N CYS A 153 -3.77 1.99 13.03
CA CYS A 153 -2.81 2.97 13.54
C CYS A 153 -1.39 2.68 13.00
N HIS A 154 -0.64 3.73 12.67
CA HIS A 154 0.79 3.63 12.45
C HIS A 154 1.53 3.41 13.78
N PHE A 155 2.61 2.63 13.77
CA PHE A 155 3.44 2.36 14.94
C PHE A 155 4.84 2.96 14.73
N PRO A 156 5.16 4.10 15.39
CA PRO A 156 6.47 4.71 15.28
C PRO A 156 7.48 3.96 16.14
N THR A 157 8.69 3.82 15.61
CA THR A 157 9.87 3.32 16.33
C THR A 157 10.52 4.34 17.24
N LYS A 158 10.29 5.64 17.03
CA LYS A 158 10.77 6.71 17.92
C LYS A 158 10.05 6.68 19.27
N PRO A 159 10.66 7.19 20.37
CA PRO A 159 10.05 7.22 21.69
C PRO A 159 8.64 7.81 21.61
N PHE A 160 7.66 6.98 21.95
CA PHE A 160 6.25 7.32 21.89
C PHE A 160 5.61 6.94 23.23
N PRO A 161 4.64 7.72 23.75
CA PRO A 161 4.00 7.39 25.01
C PRO A 161 3.45 5.96 25.00
N SER A 162 3.82 5.15 26.00
CA SER A 162 3.47 3.73 26.11
C SER A 162 1.95 3.51 26.04
N ASP A 163 1.20 4.41 26.66
CA ASP A 163 -0.26 4.33 26.75
C ASP A 163 -0.89 4.50 25.36
N MET A 164 -0.33 5.38 24.53
CA MET A 164 -0.79 5.55 23.16
C MET A 164 -0.39 4.35 22.29
N LEU A 165 0.80 3.76 22.48
CA LEU A 165 1.15 2.52 21.77
C LEU A 165 0.21 1.36 22.16
N ALA A 166 -0.15 1.25 23.44
CA ALA A 166 -1.12 0.27 23.92
C ALA A 166 -2.50 0.50 23.29
N GLN A 167 -2.97 1.75 23.24
CA GLN A 167 -4.22 2.10 22.57
C GLN A 167 -4.20 1.74 21.07
N ARG A 168 -3.09 2.01 20.37
CA ARG A 168 -2.92 1.64 18.96
C ARG A 168 -2.97 0.13 18.74
N ARG A 169 -2.35 -0.65 19.64
CA ARG A 169 -2.44 -2.12 19.62
C ARG A 169 -3.85 -2.61 19.90
N SER A 170 -4.59 -1.97 20.81
CA SER A 170 -5.99 -2.30 21.10
C SER A 170 -6.86 -2.12 19.85
N ALA A 171 -6.76 -0.97 19.17
CA ALA A 171 -7.51 -0.70 17.95
C ALA A 171 -7.22 -1.72 16.83
N LEU A 172 -5.95 -2.10 16.67
CA LEU A 172 -5.56 -3.16 15.73
C LEU A 172 -6.12 -4.54 16.13
N THR A 173 -6.18 -4.82 17.42
CA THR A 173 -6.75 -6.06 17.96
C THR A 173 -8.25 -6.14 17.71
N GLU A 174 -8.96 -5.02 17.83
CA GLU A 174 -10.40 -4.91 17.51
C GLU A 174 -10.69 -5.10 16.01
N LEU A 175 -9.76 -4.72 15.13
CA LEU A 175 -9.88 -4.96 13.69
C LEU A 175 -9.70 -6.42 13.31
N SER A 176 -8.90 -7.18 14.06
CA SER A 176 -8.57 -8.57 13.74
C SER A 176 -9.82 -9.44 13.46
N PRO A 177 -10.81 -9.55 14.37
CA PRO A 177 -11.99 -10.36 14.11
C PRO A 177 -12.83 -9.82 12.94
N LYS A 178 -12.90 -8.49 12.75
CA LYS A 178 -13.65 -7.86 11.66
C LYS A 178 -13.03 -8.19 10.30
N ILE A 179 -11.71 -8.09 10.18
CA ILE A 179 -10.96 -8.43 8.96
C ILE A 179 -11.11 -9.92 8.63
N ARG A 180 -11.01 -10.80 9.64
CA ARG A 180 -11.23 -12.24 9.41
C ARG A 180 -12.66 -12.52 8.94
N ALA A 181 -13.67 -11.97 9.61
CA ALA A 181 -15.07 -12.17 9.21
C ALA A 181 -15.35 -11.66 7.79
N ALA A 182 -14.71 -10.55 7.40
CA ALA A 182 -14.85 -9.99 6.06
C ALA A 182 -14.23 -10.85 4.96
N LEU A 183 -13.03 -11.41 5.19
CA LEU A 183 -12.30 -12.17 4.17
C LEU A 183 -12.58 -13.68 4.21
N ARG A 184 -12.97 -14.19 5.37
CA ARG A 184 -13.30 -15.58 5.67
C ARG A 184 -14.60 -15.63 6.50
N PRO A 185 -15.74 -15.26 5.92
CA PRO A 185 -17.02 -15.42 6.60
C PRO A 185 -17.21 -16.91 6.88
N THR A 186 -17.37 -17.27 8.15
CA THR A 186 -17.79 -18.63 8.52
C THR A 186 -19.16 -18.85 7.87
N ALA A 187 -19.26 -19.85 7.01
CA ALA A 187 -20.50 -20.24 6.33
C ALA A 187 -21.58 -20.69 7.32
#